data_AF-A0A1G0II42-F1
#
_entry.id   AF-A0A1G0II42-F1
#
_cell.length_a   1.000
_cell.length_b   1.000
_cell.length_c   1.000
_cell.angle_alpha   90.00
_cell.angle_beta   90.00
_cell.angle_gamma   90.00
#
_symmetry.space_group_name_H-M   'P 1'
#
loop_
_entity.id
_entity.type
_entity.pdbx_description
1 polymer ?
#
loop_
_entity_poly.entity_id
_entity_poly.type
_entity_poly.pdbx_seq_one_letter_code
_entity_poly.pdbx_strand_id
1 'polypeptide(L)'
;MSFIIFAAIILVIAFLVLLYNRLIAQIETVRNNQKQIDIQLDRRFKVFESLINVVKKYMDYEKTTLKDVVALRNQAQQAKASGDETTRIAAENQISGIASHLNVVFEQYPDLKANQNCLQLQEEIVSTENKLAYAKQSYNDSIEFYNANKKSFPSALIVSVFPSRLDINFPYWQLSEQKVVEQESYTVKL
;
A
#
# COMPACT_ATOMS: atom_id res chain seq x y z
N MET A 1 -41.13 9.45 -36.19
CA MET A 1 -40.91 8.39 -35.18
C MET A 1 -39.57 7.69 -35.33
N SER A 2 -39.19 7.23 -36.54
CA SER A 2 -37.90 6.54 -36.77
C SER A 2 -36.66 7.37 -36.42
N PHE A 3 -36.66 8.68 -36.71
CA PHE A 3 -35.55 9.59 -36.35
C PHE A 3 -35.38 9.73 -34.83
N ILE A 4 -36.49 9.78 -34.08
CA ILE A 4 -36.46 9.89 -32.61
C ILE A 4 -35.90 8.61 -31.99
N ILE A 5 -36.33 7.44 -32.49
CA ILE A 5 -35.81 6.14 -32.05
C ILE A 5 -34.31 6.04 -32.33
N PHE A 6 -33.87 6.46 -33.52
CA PHE A 6 -32.46 6.45 -33.89
C PHE A 6 -31.61 7.38 -33.01
N ALA A 7 -32.08 8.60 -32.76
CA ALA A 7 -31.41 9.55 -31.87
C ALA A 7 -31.33 9.02 -30.42
N ALA A 8 -32.40 8.39 -29.91
CA ALA A 8 -32.40 7.76 -28.60
C ALA A 8 -31.38 6.62 -28.48
N ILE A 9 -31.27 5.76 -29.50
CA ILE A 9 -30.27 4.68 -29.52
C ILE A 9 -28.84 5.25 -29.48
N ILE A 10 -28.56 6.30 -30.27
CA ILE A 10 -27.25 6.95 -30.27
C ILE A 10 -26.90 7.50 -28.89
N LEU A 11 -27.86 8.15 -28.21
CA LEU A 11 -27.66 8.67 -26.86
C LEU A 11 -27.34 7.56 -25.85
N VAL A 12 -28.05 6.43 -25.93
CA VAL A 12 -27.79 5.27 -25.07
C VAL A 12 -26.39 4.72 -25.32
N ILE A 13 -25.99 4.53 -26.58
CA ILE A 13 -24.65 4.04 -26.93
C ILE A 13 -23.57 5.00 -26.43
N ALA A 14 -23.73 6.31 -26.66
CA ALA A 14 -22.79 7.31 -26.18
C ALA A 14 -22.65 7.28 -24.65
N PHE A 15 -23.76 7.13 -23.94
CA PHE A 15 -23.77 7.01 -22.48
C PHE A 15 -23.03 5.73 -22.00
N LEU A 16 -23.24 4.58 -22.66
CA LEU A 16 -22.53 3.34 -22.31
C LEU A 16 -21.02 3.47 -22.55
N VAL A 17 -20.59 4.13 -23.62
CA VAL A 17 -19.17 4.40 -23.90
C VAL A 17 -18.55 5.28 -22.80
N LEU A 18 -19.26 6.31 -22.35
CA LEU A 18 -18.79 7.17 -21.26
C LEU A 18 -18.62 6.40 -19.96
N LEU A 19 -19.57 5.53 -19.61
CA LEU A 19 -19.47 4.69 -18.40
C LEU A 19 -18.30 3.71 -18.48
N TYR A 20 -18.12 3.05 -19.65
CA TYR A 20 -16.99 2.15 -19.87
C TYR A 20 -15.65 2.88 -19.64
N ASN A 21 -15.47 4.05 -20.28
CA ASN A 21 -14.23 4.83 -20.15
C ASN A 21 -14.01 5.34 -18.72
N ARG A 22 -15.08 5.71 -18.00
CA ARG A 22 -15.00 6.11 -16.60
C ARG A 22 -14.51 4.98 -15.70
N LEU A 23 -15.02 3.75 -15.88
CA LEU A 23 -14.55 2.59 -15.13
C LEU A 23 -13.08 2.27 -15.42
N ILE A 24 -12.66 2.36 -16.68
CA ILE A 24 -11.24 2.21 -17.05
C ILE A 24 -10.37 3.26 -16.36
N ALA A 25 -10.79 4.53 -16.34
CA ALA A 25 -10.06 5.58 -15.65
C ALA A 25 -9.94 5.33 -14.13
N GLN A 26 -10.98 4.77 -13.51
CA GLN A 26 -10.95 4.36 -12.10
C GLN A 26 -9.97 3.21 -11.86
N ILE A 27 -9.95 2.19 -12.72
CA ILE A 27 -8.98 1.09 -12.68
C ILE A 27 -7.54 1.63 -12.74
N GLU A 28 -7.27 2.56 -13.66
CA GLU A 28 -5.95 3.19 -13.78
C GLU A 28 -5.60 4.06 -12.55
N THR A 29 -6.59 4.69 -11.93
CA THR A 29 -6.39 5.43 -10.67
C THR A 29 -5.95 4.51 -9.54
N VAL A 30 -6.59 3.34 -9.38
CA VAL A 30 -6.19 2.33 -8.39
C VAL A 30 -4.77 1.84 -8.65
N ARG A 31 -4.44 1.51 -9.91
CA ARG A 31 -3.09 1.09 -10.31
C ARG A 31 -2.04 2.18 -10.05
N ASN A 32 -2.38 3.44 -10.31
CA ASN A 32 -1.50 4.57 -10.02
C ASN A 32 -1.25 4.71 -8.52
N ASN A 33 -2.28 4.60 -7.69
CA ASN A 33 -2.13 4.66 -6.24
C ASN A 33 -1.28 3.50 -5.70
N GLN A 34 -1.40 2.31 -6.28
CA GLN A 34 -0.51 1.18 -5.97
C GLN A 34 0.96 1.50 -6.28
N LYS A 35 1.24 2.16 -7.42
CA LYS A 35 2.61 2.62 -7.75
C LYS A 35 3.12 3.65 -6.75
N GLN A 36 2.27 4.51 -6.20
CA GLN A 36 2.67 5.46 -5.15
C GLN A 36 3.13 4.73 -3.88
N ILE A 37 2.44 3.65 -3.50
CA ILE A 37 2.89 2.77 -2.41
C ILE A 37 4.28 2.19 -2.73
N ASP A 38 4.47 1.64 -3.93
CA ASP A 38 5.76 1.07 -4.36
C ASP A 38 6.93 2.05 -4.20
N ILE A 39 6.72 3.31 -4.59
CA ILE A 39 7.72 4.37 -4.47
C ILE A 39 8.08 4.64 -3.00
N GLN A 40 7.09 4.71 -2.10
CA GLN A 40 7.37 4.94 -0.69
C GLN A 40 8.05 3.74 -0.02
N LEU A 41 7.68 2.51 -0.40
CA LEU A 41 8.34 1.29 0.09
C LEU A 41 9.82 1.24 -0.33
N ASP A 42 10.11 1.61 -1.59
CA ASP A 42 11.48 1.69 -2.09
C ASP A 42 12.30 2.79 -1.40
N ARG A 43 11.71 3.98 -1.25
CA ARG A 43 12.33 5.08 -0.50
C ARG A 43 12.66 4.64 0.93
N ARG A 44 11.69 4.06 1.64
CA ARG A 44 11.86 3.58 3.00
C ARG A 44 13.06 2.65 3.10
N PHE A 45 13.14 1.67 2.20
CA PHE A 45 14.24 0.72 2.21
C PHE A 45 15.61 1.39 2.00
N LYS A 46 15.72 2.35 1.06
CA LYS A 46 16.96 3.12 0.84
C LYS A 46 17.40 3.92 2.07
N VAL A 47 16.44 4.46 2.82
CA VAL A 47 16.73 5.18 4.07
C VAL A 47 17.19 4.20 5.15
N PHE A 48 16.55 3.03 5.28
CA PHE A 48 17.03 1.96 6.17
C PHE A 48 18.42 1.47 5.80
N GLU A 49 18.72 1.31 4.51
CA GLU A 49 20.05 0.90 4.04
C GLU A 49 21.11 1.94 4.42
N SER A 50 20.81 3.23 4.20
CA SER A 50 21.65 4.34 4.65
C SER A 50 21.87 4.30 6.17
N LEU A 51 20.81 4.06 6.95
CA LEU A 51 20.89 3.96 8.40
C LEU A 51 21.78 2.80 8.85
N ILE A 52 21.60 1.63 8.24
CA ILE A 52 22.43 0.44 8.49
C ILE A 52 23.91 0.76 8.29
N ASN A 53 24.26 1.50 7.23
CA ASN A 53 25.65 1.83 6.93
C ASN A 53 26.28 2.81 7.93
N VAL A 54 25.48 3.69 8.54
CA VAL A 54 25.94 4.56 9.63
C VAL A 54 26.07 3.76 10.92
N VAL A 55 25.04 3.01 11.30
CA VAL A 55 24.99 2.24 12.55
C VAL A 55 26.09 1.18 12.65
N LYS A 56 26.45 0.54 11.52
CA LYS A 56 27.58 -0.41 11.43
C LYS A 56 28.91 0.14 11.95
N LYS A 57 29.08 1.47 12.01
CA LYS A 57 30.31 2.11 12.50
C LYS A 57 30.34 2.29 14.03
N TYR A 58 29.17 2.25 14.68
CA TYR A 58 29.00 2.58 16.10
C TYR A 58 28.55 1.40 16.94
N MET A 59 27.95 0.39 16.33
CA MET A 59 27.56 -0.84 17.01
C MET A 59 28.46 -1.98 16.52
N ASP A 60 29.10 -2.66 17.48
CA ASP A 60 29.67 -3.99 17.27
C ASP A 60 28.52 -4.95 16.99
N TYR A 61 28.06 -4.94 15.74
CA TYR A 61 27.34 -6.04 15.13
C TYR A 61 26.10 -6.53 15.89
N GLU A 62 25.30 -5.65 16.47
CA GLU A 62 23.97 -6.05 16.96
C GLU A 62 22.98 -6.11 15.79
N LYS A 63 22.76 -7.36 15.38
CA LYS A 63 22.51 -7.77 14.00
C LYS A 63 21.12 -8.34 13.77
N THR A 64 20.19 -8.16 14.69
CA THR A 64 18.84 -8.74 14.58
C THR A 64 17.91 -7.73 13.92
N THR A 65 17.55 -6.64 14.58
CA THR A 65 16.45 -5.76 14.14
C THR A 65 16.65 -5.17 12.74
N LEU A 66 17.85 -4.66 12.41
CA LEU A 66 18.12 -4.09 11.08
C LEU A 66 18.39 -5.16 10.00
N LYS A 67 18.86 -6.35 10.39
CA LYS A 67 18.98 -7.49 9.46
C LYS A 67 17.62 -8.05 9.11
N ASP A 68 16.69 -8.03 10.07
CA ASP A 68 15.30 -8.42 9.87
C ASP A 68 14.64 -7.51 8.83
N VAL A 69 14.93 -6.20 8.81
CA VAL A 69 14.45 -5.29 7.74
C VAL A 69 14.91 -5.77 6.35
N VAL A 70 16.18 -6.16 6.21
CA VAL A 70 16.70 -6.67 4.92
C VAL A 70 16.06 -8.01 4.54
N ALA A 71 15.91 -8.92 5.51
CA ALA A 71 15.26 -10.21 5.29
C ALA A 71 13.78 -10.04 4.88
N LEU A 72 13.04 -9.20 5.60
CA LEU A 72 11.65 -8.86 5.32
C LEU A 72 11.51 -8.17 3.96
N ARG A 73 12.44 -7.28 3.59
CA ARG A 73 12.41 -6.66 2.26
C ARG A 73 12.61 -7.70 1.15
N ASN A 74 13.56 -8.62 1.33
CA ASN A 74 13.78 -9.70 0.38
C ASN A 74 12.53 -10.59 0.25
N GLN A 75 11.90 -10.95 1.37
CA GLN A 75 10.63 -11.68 1.39
C GLN A 75 9.53 -10.91 0.64
N ALA A 76 9.39 -9.60 0.89
CA ALA A 76 8.41 -8.76 0.21
C ALA A 76 8.66 -8.69 -1.31
N GLN A 77 9.92 -8.61 -1.75
CA GLN A 77 10.27 -8.60 -3.17
C GLN A 77 10.00 -9.95 -3.86
N GLN A 78 10.30 -11.06 -3.18
CA GLN A 78 9.99 -12.41 -3.70
C GLN A 78 8.47 -12.64 -3.79
N ALA A 79 7.72 -12.20 -2.78
CA ALA A 79 6.27 -12.24 -2.78
C ALA A 79 5.68 -11.37 -3.92
N LYS A 80 6.22 -10.16 -4.14
CA LYS A 80 5.85 -9.31 -5.28
C LYS A 80 6.11 -10.00 -6.63
N ALA A 81 7.26 -10.65 -6.79
CA ALA A 81 7.62 -11.33 -8.04
C ALA A 81 6.75 -12.56 -8.33
N SER A 82 6.24 -13.23 -7.30
CA SER A 82 5.34 -14.38 -7.41
C SER A 82 3.86 -14.00 -7.46
N GLY A 83 3.52 -12.71 -7.32
CA GLY A 83 2.14 -12.23 -7.27
C GLY A 83 1.43 -12.48 -5.93
N ASP A 84 2.15 -12.91 -4.90
CA ASP A 84 1.61 -13.11 -3.55
C ASP A 84 1.58 -11.78 -2.79
N GLU A 85 0.52 -11.00 -3.04
CA GLU A 85 0.37 -9.69 -2.40
C GLU A 85 0.13 -9.81 -0.88
N THR A 86 -0.43 -10.93 -0.41
CA THR A 86 -0.71 -11.13 1.02
C THR A 86 0.58 -11.23 1.82
N THR A 87 1.50 -12.10 1.38
CA THR A 87 2.82 -12.23 2.02
C THR A 87 3.62 -10.95 1.90
N ARG A 88 3.52 -10.27 0.75
CA ARG A 88 4.17 -8.98 0.53
C ARG A 88 3.69 -7.93 1.54
N ILE A 89 2.38 -7.74 1.67
CA ILE A 89 1.78 -6.78 2.61
C ILE A 89 2.18 -7.10 4.04
N ALA A 90 2.14 -8.38 4.43
CA ALA A 90 2.53 -8.83 5.76
C ALA A 90 3.99 -8.46 6.10
N ALA A 91 4.93 -8.74 5.19
CA ALA A 91 6.34 -8.40 5.37
C ALA A 91 6.56 -6.88 5.44
N GLU A 92 5.92 -6.09 4.57
CA GLU A 92 6.07 -4.63 4.60
C GLU A 92 5.45 -4.00 5.86
N ASN A 93 4.40 -4.60 6.42
CA ASN A 93 3.82 -4.18 7.70
C ASN A 93 4.72 -4.54 8.89
N GLN A 94 5.46 -5.65 8.83
CA GLN A 94 6.47 -5.96 9.85
C GLN A 94 7.61 -4.93 9.85
N ILE A 95 8.06 -4.47 8.67
CA ILE A 95 9.04 -3.38 8.58
C ILE A 95 8.49 -2.07 9.17
N SER A 96 7.21 -1.73 8.93
CA SER A 96 6.57 -0.58 9.59
C SER A 96 6.58 -0.71 11.12
N GLY A 97 6.38 -1.93 11.64
CA GLY A 97 6.51 -2.22 13.07
C GLY A 97 7.93 -2.01 13.59
N ILE A 98 8.97 -2.39 12.82
CA ILE A 98 10.36 -2.09 13.19
C ILE A 98 10.60 -0.57 13.20
N ALA A 99 10.10 0.15 12.20
CA ALA A 99 10.23 1.60 12.10
C ALA A 99 9.65 2.32 13.31
N SER A 100 8.49 1.89 13.82
CA SER A 100 7.86 2.52 14.99
C SER A 100 8.63 2.29 16.30
N HIS A 101 9.40 1.20 16.40
CA HIS A 101 10.20 0.89 17.59
C HIS A 101 11.65 1.39 17.50
N LEU A 102 12.04 2.02 16.39
CA LEU A 102 13.41 2.46 16.15
C LEU A 102 13.91 3.45 17.20
N ASN A 103 13.03 4.29 17.74
CA ASN A 103 13.35 5.24 18.82
C ASN A 103 13.84 4.52 20.09
N VAL A 104 13.18 3.42 20.47
CA VAL A 104 13.53 2.62 21.65
C VAL A 104 14.91 1.97 21.48
N VAL A 105 15.21 1.49 20.27
CA VAL A 105 16.53 0.94 19.95
C VAL A 105 17.60 2.01 20.13
N PHE A 106 17.37 3.25 19.67
CA PHE A 106 18.36 4.32 19.81
C PHE A 106 18.56 4.81 21.25
N GLU A 107 17.58 4.65 22.14
CA GLU A 107 17.77 4.95 23.56
C GLU A 107 18.83 4.07 24.22
N GLN A 108 19.03 2.85 23.72
CA GLN A 108 20.04 1.91 24.21
C GLN A 108 21.45 2.26 23.73
N TYR A 109 21.60 3.15 22.74
CA TYR A 109 22.89 3.54 22.15
C TYR A 109 23.09 5.06 22.17
N PRO A 110 23.61 5.63 23.28
CA PRO A 110 23.81 7.08 23.43
C PRO A 110 24.61 7.73 22.29
N ASP A 111 25.61 7.03 21.75
CA ASP A 111 26.46 7.52 20.65
C ASP A 111 25.67 7.67 19.34
N LEU A 112 24.72 6.75 19.06
CA LEU A 112 23.83 6.87 17.91
C LEU A 112 22.81 7.99 18.10
N LYS A 113 22.30 8.15 19.32
CA LYS A 113 21.36 9.21 19.68
C LYS A 113 21.98 10.59 19.53
N ALA A 114 23.28 10.73 19.80
CA ALA A 114 24.02 11.97 19.61
C ALA A 114 24.46 12.21 18.14
N ASN A 115 24.34 11.21 17.27
CA ASN A 115 24.77 11.31 15.89
C ASN A 115 23.71 12.02 15.02
N GLN A 116 24.05 13.20 14.52
CA GLN A 116 23.15 14.02 13.70
C GLN A 116 22.67 13.30 12.42
N ASN A 117 23.51 12.47 11.78
CA ASN A 117 23.12 11.72 10.59
C ASN A 117 22.11 10.61 10.93
N CYS A 118 22.27 9.93 12.08
CA CYS A 118 21.32 8.93 12.55
C CYS A 118 19.95 9.55 12.85
N LEU A 119 19.94 10.70 13.52
CA LEU A 119 18.70 11.44 13.82
C LEU A 119 17.97 11.87 12.53
N GLN A 120 18.70 12.38 11.54
CA GLN A 120 18.12 12.75 10.24
C GLN A 120 17.51 11.54 9.51
N LEU A 121 18.20 10.40 9.50
CA LEU A 121 17.69 9.18 8.86
C LEU A 121 16.47 8.61 9.59
N GLN A 122 16.44 8.67 10.92
CA GLN A 122 15.27 8.29 11.72
C GLN A 122 14.06 9.18 11.40
N GLU A 123 14.26 10.50 11.32
CA GLU A 123 13.21 11.44 10.94
C GLU A 123 12.71 11.16 9.51
N GLU A 124 13.61 10.83 8.58
CA GLU A 124 13.23 10.47 7.22
C GLU A 124 12.44 9.15 7.15
N ILE A 125 12.77 8.16 8.00
CA ILE A 125 11.98 6.92 8.14
C ILE A 125 10.57 7.26 8.61
N VAL A 126 10.41 8.06 9.66
CA VAL A 126 9.10 8.49 10.19
C VAL A 126 8.31 9.27 9.12
N SER A 127 8.96 10.20 8.42
CA SER A 127 8.35 10.95 7.32
C SER A 127 7.86 10.03 6.20
N THR A 128 8.64 8.99 5.89
CA THR A 128 8.28 8.01 4.86
C THR A 128 7.14 7.11 5.32
N GLU A 129 7.10 6.68 6.58
CA GLU A 129 5.97 5.92 7.14
C GLU A 129 4.67 6.74 7.09
N ASN A 130 4.72 8.03 7.43
CA ASN A 130 3.55 8.91 7.34
C ASN A 130 3.04 9.01 5.90
N LYS A 131 3.94 9.23 4.92
CA LYS A 131 3.57 9.28 3.50
C LYS A 131 3.04 7.93 3.00
N LEU A 132 3.64 6.84 3.45
CA LEU A 132 3.20 5.48 3.13
C LEU A 132 1.79 5.21 3.68
N ALA A 133 1.47 5.67 4.90
CA ALA A 133 0.13 5.55 5.46
C ALA A 133 -0.92 6.26 4.60
N TYR A 134 -0.66 7.51 4.20
CA TYR A 134 -1.55 8.24 3.29
C TYR A 134 -1.67 7.58 1.91
N ALA A 135 -0.57 7.03 1.37
CA ALA A 135 -0.61 6.31 0.09
C ALA A 135 -1.45 5.03 0.17
N LYS A 136 -1.32 4.26 1.27
CA LYS A 136 -2.14 3.08 1.55
C LYS A 136 -3.63 3.44 1.67
N GLN A 137 -3.95 4.51 2.40
CA GLN A 137 -5.31 5.01 2.51
C GLN A 137 -5.88 5.39 1.13
N SER A 138 -5.18 6.23 0.38
CA SER A 138 -5.63 6.67 -0.95
C SER A 138 -5.83 5.51 -1.93
N TYR A 139 -4.97 4.48 -1.85
CA TYR A 139 -5.15 3.24 -2.60
C TYR A 139 -6.45 2.52 -2.21
N ASN A 140 -6.67 2.26 -0.92
CA ASN A 140 -7.89 1.61 -0.44
C ASN A 140 -9.15 2.42 -0.79
N ASP A 141 -9.13 3.75 -0.63
CA ASP A 141 -10.24 4.64 -1.00
C ASP A 141 -10.55 4.56 -2.49
N SER A 142 -9.52 4.46 -3.34
CA SER A 142 -9.72 4.29 -4.79
C SER A 142 -10.32 2.94 -5.15
N ILE A 143 -9.97 1.87 -4.42
CA ILE A 143 -10.60 0.54 -4.56
C ILE A 143 -12.07 0.63 -4.19
N GLU A 144 -12.41 1.24 -3.05
CA GLU A 144 -13.79 1.42 -2.61
C GLU A 144 -14.61 2.21 -3.63
N PHE A 145 -14.07 3.33 -4.10
CA PHE A 145 -14.74 4.15 -5.10
C PHE A 145 -14.98 3.36 -6.40
N TYR A 146 -13.97 2.64 -6.90
CA TYR A 146 -14.12 1.78 -8.08
C TYR A 146 -15.15 0.67 -7.84
N ASN A 147 -15.10 -0.02 -6.69
CA ASN A 147 -16.04 -1.09 -6.34
C ASN A 147 -17.48 -0.59 -6.26
N ALA A 148 -17.71 0.57 -5.65
CA ALA A 148 -19.03 1.20 -5.57
C ALA A 148 -19.56 1.52 -6.98
N ASN A 149 -18.74 2.12 -7.85
CA ASN A 149 -19.15 2.44 -9.21
C ASN A 149 -19.35 1.18 -10.07
N LYS A 150 -18.50 0.16 -9.92
CA LYS A 150 -18.59 -1.14 -10.62
C LYS A 150 -19.91 -1.85 -10.30
N LYS A 151 -20.34 -1.81 -9.03
CA LYS A 151 -21.56 -2.48 -8.54
C LYS A 151 -22.83 -1.65 -8.76
N SER A 152 -22.73 -0.35 -9.01
CA SER A 152 -23.88 0.53 -9.19
C SER A 152 -24.60 0.31 -10.53
N PHE A 153 -25.91 0.47 -10.55
CA PHE A 153 -26.68 0.53 -11.80
C PHE A 153 -26.51 1.91 -12.45
N PRO A 154 -26.27 2.01 -13.79
CA PRO A 154 -26.25 0.93 -14.78
C PRO A 154 -24.88 0.31 -15.08
N SER A 155 -23.80 0.79 -14.43
CA SER A 155 -22.42 0.28 -14.63
C SER A 155 -22.29 -1.24 -14.48
N ALA A 156 -22.99 -1.85 -13.51
CA ALA A 156 -22.97 -3.29 -13.28
C ALA A 156 -23.34 -4.12 -14.52
N LEU A 157 -24.23 -3.62 -15.38
CA LEU A 157 -24.57 -4.29 -16.64
C LEU A 157 -23.38 -4.30 -17.59
N ILE A 158 -22.69 -3.17 -17.73
CA ILE A 158 -21.51 -3.06 -18.61
C ILE A 158 -20.38 -3.96 -18.12
N VAL A 159 -20.17 -4.01 -16.81
CA VAL A 159 -19.18 -4.88 -16.17
C VAL A 159 -19.50 -6.35 -16.46
N SER A 160 -20.77 -6.76 -16.38
CA SER A 160 -21.18 -8.13 -16.69
C SER A 160 -20.95 -8.53 -18.15
N VAL A 161 -21.00 -7.56 -19.09
CA VAL A 161 -20.72 -7.79 -20.52
C VAL A 161 -19.22 -7.81 -20.82
N PHE A 162 -18.41 -7.05 -20.07
CA PHE A 162 -16.95 -6.93 -20.25
C PHE A 162 -16.14 -7.32 -19.00
N PRO A 163 -16.35 -8.51 -18.40
CA PRO A 163 -15.77 -8.85 -17.09
C PRO A 163 -14.24 -8.91 -17.13
N SER A 164 -13.65 -9.42 -18.21
CA SER A 164 -12.19 -9.53 -18.36
C SER A 164 -11.45 -8.18 -18.32
N ARG A 165 -12.14 -7.08 -18.63
CA ARG A 165 -11.55 -5.74 -18.63
C ARG A 165 -12.02 -4.88 -17.46
N LEU A 166 -13.24 -5.11 -16.96
CA LEU A 166 -13.90 -4.23 -16.00
C LEU A 166 -14.19 -4.87 -14.64
N ASP A 167 -14.08 -6.19 -14.49
CA ASP A 167 -14.25 -6.88 -13.21
C ASP A 167 -12.90 -7.27 -12.61
N ILE A 168 -12.15 -6.25 -12.19
CA ILE A 168 -10.85 -6.43 -11.55
C ILE A 168 -11.07 -6.44 -10.04
N ASN A 169 -10.40 -7.37 -9.37
CA ASN A 169 -10.33 -7.41 -7.91
C ASN A 169 -8.93 -6.98 -7.47
N PHE A 170 -8.89 -5.89 -6.70
CA PHE A 170 -7.67 -5.36 -6.13
C PHE A 170 -7.57 -5.78 -4.66
N PRO A 171 -6.39 -6.23 -4.20
CA PRO A 171 -6.18 -6.54 -2.79
C PRO A 171 -6.11 -5.25 -1.97
N TYR A 172 -6.72 -5.25 -0.78
CA TYR A 172 -6.65 -4.10 0.13
C TYR A 172 -5.31 -4.06 0.86
N TRP A 173 -4.81 -2.85 1.10
CA TRP A 173 -3.63 -2.65 1.94
C TRP A 173 -4.05 -2.55 3.41
N GLN A 174 -4.17 -3.70 4.07
CA GLN A 174 -4.58 -3.80 5.47
C GLN A 174 -3.72 -4.78 6.26
N LEU A 175 -3.84 -4.78 7.59
CA LEU A 175 -3.35 -5.88 8.41
C LEU A 175 -4.11 -7.16 8.02
N SER A 176 -3.48 -8.34 8.16
CA SER A 176 -4.20 -9.59 7.93
C SER A 176 -5.46 -9.63 8.80
N GLU A 177 -6.57 -10.15 8.28
CA GLU A 177 -7.85 -10.23 9.02
C GLU A 177 -7.66 -10.87 10.41
N GLN A 178 -6.79 -11.87 10.51
CA GLN A 178 -6.42 -12.51 11.78
C GLN A 178 -5.83 -11.53 12.81
N LYS A 179 -5.00 -10.57 12.38
CA LYS A 179 -4.42 -9.55 13.28
C LYS A 179 -5.43 -8.47 13.65
N VAL A 180 -6.38 -8.15 12.77
CA VAL A 180 -7.49 -7.24 13.09
C VAL A 180 -8.36 -7.85 14.19
N VAL A 181 -8.75 -9.11 14.02
CA VAL A 181 -9.53 -9.86 15.02
C VAL A 181 -8.76 -10.01 16.34
N GLU A 182 -7.46 -10.32 16.30
CA GLU A 182 -6.62 -10.41 17.49
C GLU A 182 -6.59 -9.08 18.28
N GLN A 183 -6.45 -7.94 17.59
CA GLN A 183 -6.48 -6.61 18.20
C GLN A 183 -7.86 -6.24 18.75
N GLU A 184 -8.93 -6.54 18.03
CA GLU A 184 -10.31 -6.29 18.48
C GLU A 184 -10.69 -7.17 19.67
N SER A 185 -10.15 -8.39 19.74
CA SER A 185 -10.37 -9.33 20.84
C SER A 185 -9.50 -9.06 22.07
N TYR A 186 -8.57 -8.09 22.02
CA TYR A 186 -7.74 -7.72 23.15
C TYR A 186 -8.57 -7.06 24.25
N THR A 187 -8.91 -7.83 25.27
CA THR A 187 -9.45 -7.32 26.53
C THR A 187 -8.31 -7.01 27.49
N VAL A 188 -8.18 -5.76 27.93
CA VAL A 188 -7.26 -5.39 29.01
C VAL A 188 -7.60 -6.22 30.24
N LYS A 189 -6.69 -7.12 30.64
CA LYS A 189 -6.79 -7.77 31.97
C LYS A 189 -6.43 -6.70 33.00
N LEU A 190 -7.46 -6.08 33.57
CA LEU A 190 -7.36 -5.24 34.75
C LEU A 190 -7.00 -6.08 35.99
#